data_AF-A0A9R0WIR3-F1
#
_entry.id   AF-A0A9R0WIR3-F1
#
_cell.length_a   1.000
_cell.length_b   1.000
_cell.length_c   1.000
_cell.angle_alpha   90.00
_cell.angle_beta   90.00
_cell.angle_gamma   90.00
#
_symmetry.space_group_name_H-M   'P 1'
#
loop_
_entity.id
_entity.type
_entity.pdbx_description
1 polymer ?
#
loop_
_entity_poly.entity_id
_entity_poly.type
_entity_poly.pdbx_seq_one_letter_code
_entity_poly.pdbx_strand_id
1 'polypeptide(L)'
;MDSHEYSELERALGDKSMGPVVIPYSVFKAITNNFSADQLIGSGGFGVVYKGTLRNGMMVAVNKLRNEQLEVLSQNFDSEVDCLKKVKHKNIVRFLGHCSNTQMVPMLYEGKEVLGVEREKLLCFEYLSKGTLDKYSLRDIWHRNS
;
A
#
# COMPACT_ATOMS: atom_id res chain seq x y z
N MET A 1 11.51 12.11 -12.79
CA MET A 1 10.85 11.74 -11.52
C MET A 1 11.18 12.81 -10.52
N ASP A 2 10.19 13.61 -10.13
CA ASP A 2 10.38 14.82 -9.35
C ASP A 2 10.85 14.53 -7.93
N SER A 3 11.75 15.36 -7.41
CA SER A 3 12.20 15.33 -6.02
C SER A 3 11.08 15.63 -5.03
N HIS A 4 10.04 16.34 -5.46
CA HIS A 4 8.93 16.80 -4.62
C HIS A 4 8.00 15.66 -4.16
N GLU A 5 7.82 14.61 -4.94
CA GLU A 5 6.87 13.53 -4.63
C GLU A 5 7.33 12.66 -3.43
N TYR A 6 8.65 12.53 -3.24
CA TYR A 6 9.23 11.82 -2.10
C TYR A 6 9.08 12.61 -0.79
N SER A 7 9.16 13.94 -0.90
CA SER A 7 9.15 14.86 0.25
C SER A 7 7.87 14.77 1.08
N GLU A 8 6.71 14.55 0.44
CA GLU A 8 5.43 14.45 1.15
C GLU A 8 5.32 13.16 1.98
N LEU A 9 5.79 12.03 1.45
CA LEU A 9 5.82 10.77 2.19
C LEU A 9 6.86 10.81 3.33
N GLU A 10 8.03 11.40 3.09
CA GLU A 10 9.05 11.59 4.12
C GLU A 10 8.54 12.52 5.24
N ARG A 11 7.84 13.60 4.90
CA ARG A 11 7.19 14.50 5.86
C ARG A 11 6.09 13.79 6.64
N ALA A 12 5.22 13.04 5.95
CA ALA A 12 4.18 12.24 6.60
C ALA A 12 4.79 11.20 7.56
N LEU A 13 5.96 10.64 7.23
CA LEU A 13 6.66 9.72 8.12
C LEU A 13 7.26 10.44 9.35
N GLY A 14 7.85 11.62 9.18
CA GLY A 14 8.49 12.39 10.26
C GLY A 14 7.52 13.14 11.19
N ASP A 15 6.39 13.63 10.67
CA ASP A 15 5.41 14.42 11.41
C ASP A 15 4.15 13.58 11.73
N LYS A 16 4.02 13.16 12.99
CA LYS A 16 2.87 12.37 13.47
C LYS A 16 1.55 13.14 13.51
N SER A 17 1.58 14.47 13.39
CA SER A 17 0.38 15.31 13.31
C SER A 17 -0.21 15.35 11.90
N MET A 18 0.61 15.03 10.89
CA MET A 18 0.20 15.04 9.49
C MET A 18 -0.77 13.89 9.18
N GLY A 19 -1.77 14.20 8.34
CA GLY A 19 -2.70 13.19 7.83
C GLY A 19 -2.08 12.34 6.70
N PRO A 20 -2.76 11.26 6.28
CA PRO A 20 -2.29 10.41 5.18
C PRO A 20 -2.27 11.18 3.84
N VAL A 21 -1.26 10.92 3.01
CA VAL A 21 -1.07 11.59 1.71
C VAL A 21 -1.43 10.68 0.53
N VAL A 22 -1.67 11.29 -0.64
CA VAL A 22 -1.75 10.55 -1.92
C VAL A 22 -0.33 10.40 -2.45
N ILE A 23 0.07 9.17 -2.75
CA ILE A 23 1.43 8.83 -3.16
C ILE A 23 1.36 8.31 -4.61
N PRO A 24 2.18 8.86 -5.53
CA PRO A 24 2.23 8.38 -6.91
C PRO A 24 2.68 6.91 -7.00
N TYR A 25 2.09 6.16 -7.94
CA TYR A 25 2.46 4.74 -8.18
C TYR A 25 3.95 4.57 -8.52
N SER A 26 4.53 5.56 -9.21
CA SER A 26 5.97 5.62 -9.54
C SER A 26 6.86 5.64 -8.30
N VAL A 27 6.45 6.35 -7.24
CA VAL A 27 7.17 6.38 -5.95
C VAL A 27 7.09 5.01 -5.28
N PHE A 28 5.91 4.38 -5.25
CA PHE A 28 5.78 3.02 -4.72
C PHE A 28 6.66 2.01 -5.46
N LYS A 29 6.70 2.06 -6.79
CA LYS A 29 7.63 1.24 -7.58
C LYS A 29 9.08 1.49 -7.20
N ALA A 30 9.50 2.75 -7.07
CA ALA A 30 10.88 3.05 -6.71
C ALA A 30 11.27 2.54 -5.31
N ILE A 31 10.46 2.83 -4.29
CA ILE A 31 10.81 2.48 -2.90
C ILE A 31 10.76 0.96 -2.64
N THR A 32 10.00 0.21 -3.45
CA THR A 32 9.88 -1.26 -3.35
C THR A 32 10.76 -2.02 -4.34
N ASN A 33 11.67 -1.34 -5.05
CA ASN A 33 12.46 -1.92 -6.14
C ASN A 33 11.58 -2.68 -7.16
N ASN A 34 10.59 -1.97 -7.70
CA ASN A 34 9.57 -2.46 -8.62
C ASN A 34 8.80 -3.69 -8.08
N PHE A 35 8.42 -3.65 -6.80
CA PHE A 35 7.76 -4.77 -6.10
C PHE A 35 8.56 -6.08 -6.18
N SER A 36 9.89 -6.00 -6.05
CA SER A 36 10.77 -7.17 -6.08
C SER A 36 10.42 -8.16 -4.96
N ALA A 37 10.59 -9.46 -5.25
CA ALA A 37 10.47 -10.53 -4.27
C ALA A 37 11.42 -10.34 -3.07
N ASP A 38 12.56 -9.67 -3.25
CA ASP A 38 13.50 -9.36 -2.16
C ASP A 38 12.92 -8.40 -1.12
N GLN A 39 11.92 -7.60 -1.53
CA GLN A 39 11.20 -6.71 -0.63
C GLN A 39 9.93 -7.35 -0.06
N LEU A 40 9.58 -8.58 -0.43
CA LEU A 40 8.39 -9.24 0.10
C LEU A 40 8.55 -9.51 1.61
N ILE A 41 7.62 -8.99 2.41
CA ILE A 41 7.59 -9.22 3.85
C ILE A 41 6.35 -10.00 4.31
N GLY A 42 5.33 -10.14 3.47
CA GLY A 42 4.18 -10.99 3.75
C GLY A 42 3.14 -10.99 2.63
N SER A 43 2.22 -11.96 2.68
CA SER A 43 1.07 -12.05 1.76
C SER A 43 -0.14 -12.65 2.49
N GLY A 44 -1.34 -12.15 2.21
CA GLY A 44 -2.57 -12.60 2.87
C GLY A 44 -3.83 -12.29 2.05
N GLY A 45 -5.00 -12.39 2.69
CA GLY A 45 -6.30 -12.16 2.05
C GLY A 45 -6.44 -10.77 1.42
N PHE A 46 -5.83 -9.75 2.04
CA PHE A 46 -5.96 -8.36 1.63
C PHE A 46 -4.91 -7.89 0.62
N GLY A 47 -3.91 -8.71 0.27
CA GLY A 47 -2.83 -8.25 -0.60
C GLY A 47 -1.47 -8.86 -0.32
N VAL A 48 -0.47 -8.22 -0.92
CA VAL A 48 0.95 -8.55 -0.79
C VAL A 48 1.66 -7.35 -0.18
N VAL A 49 2.40 -7.59 0.90
CA VAL A 49 3.09 -6.55 1.66
C VAL A 49 4.57 -6.58 1.32
N TYR A 50 5.08 -5.42 0.90
CA TYR A 50 6.47 -5.17 0.57
C TYR A 50 7.10 -4.20 1.58
N LYS A 51 8.39 -4.36 1.83
CA LYS A 51 9.23 -3.37 2.47
C LYS A 51 9.56 -2.27 1.44
N GLY A 52 9.31 -1.02 1.82
CA GLY A 52 9.76 0.16 1.09
C GLY A 52 10.94 0.82 1.78
N THR A 53 11.91 1.30 1.01
CA THR A 53 13.04 2.11 1.52
C THR A 53 13.00 3.50 0.89
N LEU A 54 12.84 4.52 1.71
CA LEU A 54 12.85 5.93 1.28
C LEU A 54 14.28 6.40 1.01
N ARG A 55 14.43 7.58 0.37
CA ARG A 55 15.76 8.12 0.00
C ARG A 55 16.62 8.43 1.23
N ASN A 56 15.98 8.84 2.31
CA ASN A 56 16.62 9.09 3.61
C ASN A 56 16.93 7.79 4.40
N GLY A 57 16.71 6.60 3.82
CA GLY A 57 16.97 5.30 4.45
C GLY A 57 15.88 4.84 5.43
N MET A 58 14.86 5.65 5.69
CA MET A 58 13.72 5.23 6.50
C MET A 58 12.90 4.16 5.77
N MET A 59 12.26 3.29 6.55
CA MET A 59 11.52 2.15 6.03
C MET A 59 10.01 2.32 6.21
N VAL A 60 9.26 1.83 5.23
CA VAL A 60 7.79 1.77 5.24
C VAL A 60 7.31 0.37 4.86
N ALA A 61 6.06 0.04 5.19
CA ALA A 61 5.39 -1.15 4.71
C ALA A 61 4.36 -0.77 3.64
N VAL A 62 4.44 -1.39 2.47
CA VAL A 62 3.58 -1.13 1.32
C VAL A 62 2.70 -2.34 1.08
N ASN A 63 1.41 -2.22 1.37
CA ASN A 63 0.44 -3.27 1.04
C ASN A 63 -0.15 -3.01 -0.35
N LYS A 64 0.18 -3.86 -1.31
CA LYS A 64 -0.41 -3.88 -2.66
C LYS A 64 -1.65 -4.76 -2.61
N LEU A 65 -2.83 -4.15 -2.74
CA LEU A 65 -4.09 -4.88 -2.69
C LEU A 65 -4.23 -5.79 -3.91
N ARG A 66 -4.91 -6.92 -3.75
CA ARG A 66 -5.21 -7.79 -4.89
C ARG A 66 -6.26 -7.13 -5.77
N ASN A 67 -6.04 -7.18 -7.08
CA ASN A 67 -7.06 -6.84 -8.06
C ASN A 67 -8.07 -7.99 -8.09
N GLU A 68 -9.11 -7.91 -7.27
CA GLU A 68 -10.26 -8.77 -7.48
C GLU A 68 -10.88 -8.39 -8.82
N GLN A 69 -10.88 -9.34 -9.76
CA GLN A 69 -11.38 -9.18 -11.12
C GLN A 69 -12.90 -8.92 -11.17
N LEU A 70 -13.58 -8.86 -10.01
CA LEU A 70 -15.02 -8.72 -9.83
C LEU A 70 -15.33 -7.58 -8.84
N GLU A 71 -15.00 -6.36 -9.24
CA GLU A 71 -15.40 -5.10 -8.57
C GLU A 71 -16.92 -4.81 -8.63
N VAL A 72 -17.76 -5.82 -8.88
CA VAL A 72 -19.23 -5.67 -8.88
C VAL A 72 -19.79 -5.73 -7.45
N LEU A 73 -19.04 -6.22 -6.45
CA LEU A 73 -19.59 -6.49 -5.10
C LEU A 73 -18.82 -5.89 -3.91
N SER A 74 -17.60 -5.37 -4.07
CA SER A 74 -16.83 -4.87 -2.92
C SER A 74 -17.00 -3.37 -2.74
N GLN A 75 -17.53 -2.97 -1.57
CA GLN A 75 -17.64 -1.58 -1.12
C GLN A 75 -16.33 -0.80 -1.32
N ASN A 76 -16.47 0.45 -1.79
CA ASN A 76 -15.43 1.31 -2.34
C ASN A 76 -14.12 1.36 -1.52
N PHE A 77 -12.98 1.31 -2.21
CA PHE A 77 -11.64 1.56 -1.65
C PHE A 77 -11.55 2.87 -0.86
N ASP A 78 -12.31 3.88 -1.28
CA ASP A 78 -12.43 5.15 -0.53
C ASP A 78 -13.01 4.96 0.87
N SER A 79 -13.97 4.05 1.03
CA SER A 79 -14.54 3.69 2.34
C SER A 79 -13.51 2.99 3.23
N GLU A 80 -12.66 2.14 2.66
CA GLU A 80 -11.56 1.48 3.38
C GLU A 80 -10.50 2.50 3.81
N VAL A 81 -10.09 3.39 2.90
CA VAL A 81 -9.17 4.49 3.18
C VAL A 81 -9.75 5.43 4.23
N ASP A 82 -11.04 5.74 4.17
CA ASP A 82 -11.72 6.60 5.14
C ASP A 82 -11.89 5.93 6.51
N CYS A 83 -12.06 4.61 6.55
CA CYS A 83 -11.98 3.85 7.79
C CYS A 83 -10.57 3.93 8.40
N LEU A 84 -9.53 3.67 7.59
CA LEU A 84 -8.14 3.74 8.02
C LEU A 84 -7.71 5.13 8.49
N LYS A 85 -8.21 6.21 7.87
CA LYS A 85 -7.99 7.59 8.33
C LYS A 85 -8.57 7.84 9.74
N LYS A 86 -9.66 7.16 10.11
CA LYS A 86 -10.39 7.37 11.38
C LYS A 86 -9.85 6.51 12.52
N VAL A 87 -9.18 5.40 12.22
CA VAL A 87 -8.70 4.45 13.23
C VAL A 87 -7.31 4.85 13.74
N LYS A 88 -7.26 5.56 14.88
CA LYS A 88 -6.05 5.79 15.68
C LYS A 88 -6.06 4.89 16.92
N HIS A 89 -5.69 3.62 16.78
CA HIS A 89 -5.50 2.73 17.95
C HIS A 89 -4.01 2.48 18.21
N LYS A 90 -3.62 2.37 19.49
CA LYS A 90 -2.22 2.20 19.97
C LYS A 90 -1.48 0.96 19.41
N ASN A 91 -2.20 0.05 18.77
CA ASN A 91 -1.67 -1.22 18.23
C ASN A 91 -1.82 -1.36 16.70
N ILE A 92 -2.21 -0.29 16.00
CA ILE A 92 -2.35 -0.29 14.54
C ILE A 92 -1.18 0.49 13.96
N VAL A 93 -0.43 -0.15 13.07
CA VAL A 93 0.65 0.48 12.30
C VAL A 93 0.13 1.75 11.64
N ARG A 94 0.83 2.87 11.83
CA ARG A 94 0.34 4.18 11.40
C ARG A 94 0.22 4.24 9.88
N PHE A 95 -0.97 4.58 9.40
CA PHE A 95 -1.25 4.79 7.98
C PHE A 95 -0.66 6.12 7.50
N LEU A 96 0.17 6.06 6.46
CA LEU A 96 0.91 7.20 5.92
C LEU A 96 0.30 7.75 4.63
N GLY A 97 -0.39 6.90 3.87
CA GLY A 97 -0.91 7.32 2.57
C GLY A 97 -1.27 6.16 1.66
N HIS A 98 -1.76 6.49 0.47
CA HIS A 98 -2.26 5.50 -0.48
C HIS A 98 -2.02 5.91 -1.93
N CYS A 99 -2.19 4.93 -2.83
CA CYS A 99 -2.31 5.15 -4.26
C CYS A 99 -3.58 4.46 -4.78
N SER A 100 -4.25 5.12 -5.71
CA SER A 100 -5.23 4.52 -6.60
C SER A 100 -4.85 4.94 -8.02
N ASN A 101 -4.19 4.05 -8.76
CA ASN A 101 -3.74 4.30 -10.13
C ASN A 101 -4.53 3.44 -11.09
N THR A 102 -5.25 4.07 -12.02
CA THR A 102 -6.03 3.37 -13.06
C THR A 102 -5.42 3.67 -14.41
N GLN A 103 -5.09 2.65 -15.19
CA GLN A 103 -4.51 2.78 -16.51
C GLN A 103 -5.13 1.80 -17.49
N MET A 104 -5.22 2.18 -18.77
CA MET A 104 -5.55 1.26 -19.85
C MET A 104 -4.27 0.57 -20.31
N VAL A 105 -4.28 -0.77 -20.33
CA VAL A 105 -3.15 -1.58 -20.76
C VAL A 105 -3.60 -2.61 -21.79
N PRO A 106 -2.74 -2.97 -22.77
CA PRO A 106 -3.01 -4.11 -23.63
C PRO A 106 -3.11 -5.39 -22.79
N MET A 107 -4.17 -6.16 -23.02
CA MET A 107 -4.41 -7.45 -22.37
C MET A 107 -4.82 -8.48 -23.42
N LEU A 108 -4.51 -9.76 -23.17
CA LEU A 108 -5.00 -10.86 -23.97
C LEU A 108 -6.31 -11.38 -23.37
N TYR A 109 -7.39 -11.31 -24.13
CA TYR A 109 -8.68 -11.91 -23.79
C TYR A 109 -9.09 -12.87 -24.91
N GLU A 110 -9.27 -14.14 -24.58
CA GLU A 110 -9.60 -15.20 -25.55
C GLU A 110 -8.68 -15.22 -26.78
N GLY A 111 -7.38 -14.96 -26.56
CA GLY A 111 -6.37 -14.93 -27.62
C GLY A 111 -6.41 -13.69 -28.52
N LYS A 112 -7.22 -12.68 -28.20
CA LYS A 112 -7.25 -11.39 -28.88
C LYS A 112 -6.68 -10.30 -27.98
N GLU A 113 -5.91 -9.39 -28.59
CA GLU A 113 -5.44 -8.19 -27.90
C GLU A 113 -6.61 -7.21 -27.74
N VAL A 114 -6.88 -6.82 -26.51
CA VAL A 114 -7.91 -5.85 -26.14
C VAL A 114 -7.30 -4.84 -25.17
N LEU A 115 -7.86 -3.63 -25.13
CA LEU A 115 -7.53 -2.68 -24.07
C LEU A 115 -8.31 -3.06 -22.82
N GLY A 116 -7.60 -3.47 -21.78
CA GLY A 116 -8.15 -3.69 -20.45
C GLY A 116 -7.82 -2.53 -19.52
N VAL A 117 -8.54 -2.48 -18.40
CA VAL A 117 -8.28 -1.49 -17.33
C VAL A 117 -7.54 -2.19 -16.20
N GLU A 118 -6.33 -1.76 -15.92
CA GLU A 118 -5.57 -2.16 -14.75
C GLU A 118 -5.72 -1.10 -13.66
N ARG A 119 -6.16 -1.54 -12.48
CA ARG A 119 -6.25 -0.71 -11.28
C ARG A 119 -5.17 -1.15 -10.31
N GLU A 120 -4.47 -0.21 -9.72
CA GLU A 120 -3.42 -0.46 -8.75
C GLU A 120 -3.75 0.30 -7.48
N LYS A 121 -4.13 -0.45 -6.44
CA LYS A 121 -4.48 0.10 -5.12
C LYS A 121 -3.40 -0.28 -4.12
N LEU A 122 -2.79 0.72 -3.50
CA LEU A 122 -1.71 0.52 -2.53
C LEU A 122 -1.95 1.33 -1.27
N LEU A 123 -1.56 0.76 -0.14
CA LEU A 123 -1.59 1.39 1.17
C LEU A 123 -0.17 1.43 1.74
N CYS A 124 0.22 2.57 2.31
CA CYS A 124 1.52 2.79 2.92
C CYS A 124 1.39 2.96 4.43
N PHE A 125 2.23 2.24 5.18
CA PHE A 125 2.25 2.26 6.63
C PHE A 125 3.67 2.46 7.16
N GLU A 126 3.77 2.96 8.40
CA GLU A 126 5.03 2.99 9.13
C GLU A 126 5.57 1.57 9.34
N TYR A 127 6.86 1.36 9.06
CA TYR A 127 7.50 0.07 9.27
C TYR A 127 7.94 -0.06 10.73
N LEU A 128 7.45 -1.09 11.42
CA LEU A 128 7.89 -1.42 12.78
C LEU A 128 9.02 -2.46 12.69
N SER A 129 10.24 -2.08 13.08
CA SER A 129 11.36 -3.01 13.20
C SER A 129 11.06 -4.06 14.29
N LYS A 130 11.47 -5.30 14.04
CA LYS A 130 11.14 -6.53 14.78
C LYS A 130 11.55 -6.53 16.27
N GLY A 131 10.87 -5.74 17.10
CA GLY A 131 10.98 -5.76 18.56
C GLY A 131 9.65 -5.98 19.28
N THR A 132 8.52 -5.79 18.59
CA THR A 132 7.16 -5.93 19.16
C THR A 132 6.19 -6.71 18.28
N LEU A 133 6.64 -7.18 17.10
CA LEU A 133 5.81 -7.93 16.15
C LEU A 133 6.12 -9.44 16.08
N ASP A 134 7.03 -9.96 16.91
CA ASP A 134 7.30 -11.40 16.97
C ASP A 134 6.20 -12.21 17.69
N LYS A 135 5.09 -11.58 18.10
CA LYS A 135 3.91 -12.29 18.65
C LYS A 135 2.58 -11.98 17.97
N TYR A 136 2.56 -11.06 17.01
CA TYR A 136 1.37 -10.77 16.22
C TYR A 136 1.80 -10.84 14.77
N SER A 137 1.60 -12.02 14.19
CA SER A 137 1.74 -12.18 12.76
C SER A 137 0.91 -11.06 12.12
N LEU A 138 1.41 -10.40 11.08
CA LEU A 138 0.61 -9.48 10.26
C LEU A 138 -0.67 -10.14 9.71
N ARG A 139 -0.94 -11.42 10.00
CA ARG A 139 -2.24 -12.08 9.90
C ARG A 139 -3.25 -11.62 10.98
N ASP A 140 -2.86 -11.51 12.24
CA ASP A 140 -3.78 -11.31 13.37
C ASP A 140 -4.30 -9.87 13.51
N ILE A 141 -3.50 -8.89 13.11
CA ILE A 141 -3.88 -7.47 13.11
C ILE A 141 -5.00 -7.20 12.08
N TRP A 142 -5.04 -8.00 11.00
CA TRP A 142 -5.94 -7.79 9.88
C TRP A 142 -7.14 -8.75 9.86
N HIS A 143 -7.13 -9.81 10.68
CA HIS A 143 -8.29 -10.70 10.88
C HIS A 143 -9.35 -10.15 11.86
N ARG A 144 -9.08 -9.06 12.59
CA ARG A 144 -10.00 -8.54 13.62
C ARG A 144 -11.03 -7.50 13.14
N ASN A 145 -11.05 -7.15 11.86
CA ASN A 145 -12.05 -6.26 11.26
C ASN A 145 -12.92 -6.97 10.21
N SER A 146 -13.30 -8.21 10.49
CA SER A 146 -14.35 -8.94 9.78
C SER A 146 -15.56 -9.13 10.68
#